data_AF-A0A840VDI9-F1
#
_entry.id   AF-A0A840VDI9-F1
#
_cell.length_a   1.000
_cell.length_b   1.000
_cell.length_c   1.000
_cell.angle_alpha   90.00
_cell.angle_beta   90.00
_cell.angle_gamma   90.00
#
_symmetry.space_group_name_H-M   'P 1'
#
loop_
_entity.id
_entity.type
_entity.pdbx_description
1 polymer ?
#
loop_
_entity_poly.entity_id
_entity_poly.type
_entity_poly.pdbx_seq_one_letter_code
_entity_poly.pdbx_strand_id
1 'polypeptide(L)'
;MKDPLVRRFASKPDGSPGKLSRRVWIIGLGGCMIPIWVGCRRKVAMAARPPLLDELAARLEASVMETEAQCLELVAKVADAYGRLQELSEGRDLSEYAVSAEGVVYRPDAIASGEPAVFVSGAVPMSPEIEAVVLATEAVDPGLKSVVEEHLPVVQAYYNDRHSFNRIYPPFDVLIQYPAGMIIPDYNFYYLADARHNPDRTAVWVNEPYVDPAGRGWMVSCVAPVYVGDQLEGVCGLDITIEALVRELDLEKENRFFLLLAEDGTVVATGEAMIQVLRLPPLKNHRYVDTVRSDIFRSGHYNLLKNSSAEIRSMGREVLAPGCSQAELNLDDRRWAVHVRDIRHLRWKMLAFSVME
;
A
#
# COMPACT_ATOMS: atom_id res chain seq x y z
N MET A 1 -44.88 34.16 -35.75
CA MET A 1 -44.47 34.93 -36.94
C MET A 1 -43.13 34.39 -37.38
N LYS A 2 -43.14 33.46 -38.34
CA LYS A 2 -42.77 33.64 -39.77
C LYS A 2 -41.25 33.61 -40.01
N ASP A 3 -40.82 32.43 -40.42
CA ASP A 3 -39.72 32.02 -41.36
C ASP A 3 -39.75 32.85 -42.68
N PRO A 4 -38.91 32.68 -43.77
CA PRO A 4 -37.84 31.68 -44.07
C PRO A 4 -36.70 32.11 -45.07
N LEU A 5 -35.93 31.12 -45.58
CA LEU A 5 -35.21 30.99 -46.92
C LEU A 5 -33.77 31.58 -47.04
N VAL A 6 -32.76 31.04 -47.78
CA VAL A 6 -32.65 29.99 -48.82
C VAL A 6 -31.19 29.55 -49.13
N ARG A 7 -31.07 28.35 -49.72
CA ARG A 7 -29.91 27.59 -50.28
C ARG A 7 -29.04 28.31 -51.34
N ARG A 8 -27.82 27.77 -51.61
CA ARG A 8 -27.36 27.42 -52.98
C ARG A 8 -26.17 26.43 -53.03
N PHE A 9 -26.27 25.50 -53.98
CA PHE A 9 -25.29 24.52 -54.50
C PHE A 9 -24.79 24.99 -55.89
N ALA A 10 -23.62 24.48 -56.33
CA ALA A 10 -23.09 24.30 -57.71
C ALA A 10 -21.59 24.69 -57.77
N SER A 11 -20.65 24.14 -58.56
CA SER A 11 -20.55 23.01 -59.50
C SER A 11 -19.07 22.94 -60.01
N LYS A 12 -18.56 21.73 -60.33
CA LYS A 12 -17.33 21.44 -61.15
C LYS A 12 -17.50 21.93 -62.62
N PRO A 13 -16.47 22.02 -63.53
CA PRO A 13 -15.75 20.90 -64.24
C PRO A 13 -14.25 21.21 -64.62
N ASP A 14 -13.30 20.26 -64.72
CA ASP A 14 -12.91 19.27 -65.77
C ASP A 14 -11.75 19.74 -66.72
N GLY A 15 -10.87 18.83 -67.18
CA GLY A 15 -9.90 19.08 -68.27
C GLY A 15 -8.52 18.38 -68.22
N SER A 16 -8.41 17.19 -68.85
CA SER A 16 -7.24 16.31 -69.10
C SER A 16 -6.37 16.70 -70.34
N PRO A 17 -5.53 15.82 -70.98
CA PRO A 17 -4.18 15.30 -70.68
C PRO A 17 -3.14 15.45 -71.85
N GLY A 18 -1.85 15.04 -71.71
CA GLY A 18 -0.94 14.96 -72.88
C GLY A 18 0.53 14.50 -72.74
N LYS A 19 0.78 13.20 -73.02
CA LYS A 19 1.85 12.50 -73.80
C LYS A 19 3.38 12.61 -73.55
N LEU A 20 3.99 11.42 -73.69
CA LEU A 20 5.39 10.95 -73.72
C LEU A 20 6.35 11.62 -74.75
N SER A 21 7.66 11.62 -74.45
CA SER A 21 8.69 11.05 -75.35
C SER A 21 10.01 10.67 -74.63
N ARG A 22 10.70 9.65 -75.15
CA ARG A 22 11.95 9.02 -74.63
C ARG A 22 13.21 9.72 -75.18
N ARG A 23 14.33 9.64 -74.44
CA ARG A 23 15.66 9.21 -74.94
C ARG A 23 16.68 9.02 -73.80
N VAL A 24 17.51 8.00 -73.97
CA VAL A 24 18.60 7.51 -73.08
C VAL A 24 19.92 7.69 -73.82
N TRP A 25 21.00 8.06 -73.12
CA TRP A 25 22.43 7.65 -73.22
C TRP A 25 23.16 8.32 -72.01
N ILE A 26 24.25 7.90 -71.38
CA ILE A 26 24.87 6.63 -70.94
C ILE A 26 26.18 7.05 -70.18
N ILE A 27 26.46 6.43 -69.02
CA ILE A 27 27.70 6.37 -68.16
C ILE A 27 28.23 7.61 -67.41
N GLY A 28 28.26 7.45 -66.08
CA GLY A 28 29.17 8.13 -65.15
C GLY A 28 29.13 7.43 -63.79
N LEU A 29 30.19 6.72 -63.43
CA LEU A 29 30.41 6.08 -62.12
C LEU A 29 30.41 7.13 -61.00
N GLY A 30 29.63 6.92 -59.94
CA GLY A 30 29.74 7.70 -58.71
C GLY A 30 28.57 7.54 -57.75
N GLY A 31 28.81 6.84 -56.64
CA GLY A 31 28.15 7.03 -55.34
C GLY A 31 26.63 7.15 -55.29
N CYS A 32 25.94 6.03 -55.03
CA CYS A 32 24.55 6.06 -54.59
C CYS A 32 24.49 6.55 -53.14
N MET A 33 24.13 7.82 -52.89
CA MET A 33 23.60 8.24 -51.60
C MET A 33 22.08 8.29 -51.68
N ILE A 34 21.43 7.26 -51.12
CA ILE A 34 20.01 7.26 -50.83
C ILE A 34 19.85 7.92 -49.44
N PRO A 35 19.03 8.97 -49.29
CA PRO A 35 18.67 9.44 -47.95
C PRO A 35 17.78 8.36 -47.31
N ILE A 36 18.35 7.62 -46.36
CA ILE A 36 17.59 6.79 -45.43
C ILE A 36 16.81 7.75 -44.54
N TRP A 37 15.53 7.93 -44.85
CA TRP A 37 14.58 8.52 -43.92
C TRP A 37 14.47 7.56 -42.73
N VAL A 38 15.20 7.86 -41.64
CA VAL A 38 15.02 7.22 -40.34
C VAL A 38 13.69 7.72 -39.78
N GLY A 39 12.60 7.16 -40.29
CA GLY A 39 11.30 7.23 -39.67
C GLY A 39 11.34 6.44 -38.38
N CYS A 40 11.66 7.12 -37.28
CA CYS A 40 11.51 6.64 -35.93
C CYS A 40 10.01 6.37 -35.66
N ARG A 41 9.53 5.18 -36.04
CA ARG A 41 8.31 4.62 -35.44
C ARG A 41 8.77 3.70 -34.33
N ARG A 42 8.81 4.23 -33.10
CA ARG A 42 8.63 3.41 -31.91
C ARG A 42 7.31 2.68 -32.08
N LYS A 43 7.36 1.42 -32.52
CA LYS A 43 6.32 0.46 -32.18
C LYS A 43 6.43 0.28 -30.66
N VAL A 44 5.72 1.11 -29.90
CA VAL A 44 5.29 0.72 -28.56
C VAL A 44 4.28 -0.39 -28.81
N ALA A 45 4.77 -1.62 -28.93
CA ALA A 45 3.90 -2.77 -29.07
C ALA A 45 3.17 -2.93 -27.74
N MET A 46 1.93 -2.45 -27.74
CA MET A 46 0.95 -2.48 -26.67
C MET A 46 0.40 -3.91 -26.43
N ALA A 47 1.27 -4.91 -26.59
CA ALA A 47 0.94 -6.33 -26.67
C ALA A 47 1.88 -7.16 -25.78
N ALA A 48 1.65 -7.07 -24.46
CA ALA A 48 1.87 -8.09 -23.43
C ALA A 48 1.49 -7.54 -22.03
N ARG A 49 0.22 -7.13 -21.83
CA ARG A 49 -0.25 -6.61 -20.51
C ARG A 49 -0.64 -7.70 -19.50
N PRO A 50 -1.21 -8.86 -19.90
CA PRO A 50 -1.53 -9.92 -18.95
C PRO A 50 -0.31 -10.59 -18.27
N PRO A 51 0.79 -10.96 -18.97
CA PRO A 51 1.92 -11.62 -18.32
C PRO A 51 2.62 -10.76 -17.25
N LEU A 52 2.75 -9.46 -17.51
CA LEU A 52 3.34 -8.52 -16.53
C LEU A 52 2.40 -8.30 -15.33
N LEU A 53 1.09 -8.22 -15.56
CA LEU A 53 0.11 -8.18 -14.47
C LEU A 53 0.17 -9.43 -13.59
N ASP A 54 0.30 -10.61 -14.21
CA ASP A 54 0.45 -11.88 -13.49
C ASP A 54 1.73 -11.89 -12.65
N GLU A 55 2.85 -11.44 -13.22
CA GLU A 55 4.14 -11.35 -12.53
C GLU A 55 4.08 -10.39 -11.33
N LEU A 56 3.55 -9.18 -11.51
CA LEU A 56 3.45 -8.19 -10.44
C LEU A 56 2.49 -8.63 -9.33
N ALA A 57 1.36 -9.25 -9.69
CA ALA A 57 0.42 -9.79 -8.72
C ALA A 57 1.07 -10.92 -7.91
N ALA A 58 1.80 -11.83 -8.55
CA ALA A 58 2.52 -12.92 -7.89
C ALA A 58 3.63 -12.40 -6.96
N ARG A 59 4.38 -11.38 -7.38
CA ARG A 59 5.41 -10.74 -6.55
C ARG A 59 4.81 -10.07 -5.32
N LEU A 60 3.71 -9.33 -5.47
CA LEU A 60 3.01 -8.71 -4.34
C LEU A 60 2.47 -9.76 -3.37
N GLU A 61 1.84 -10.83 -3.87
CA GLU A 61 1.37 -11.94 -3.03
C GLU A 61 2.53 -12.60 -2.26
N ALA A 62 3.69 -12.80 -2.90
CA ALA A 62 4.86 -13.35 -2.23
C ALA A 62 5.36 -12.44 -1.08
N SER A 63 5.45 -11.12 -1.33
CA SER A 63 5.85 -10.12 -0.33
C SER A 63 4.88 -10.07 0.86
N VAL A 64 3.57 -10.18 0.58
CA VAL A 64 2.51 -10.26 1.60
C VAL A 64 2.64 -11.54 2.44
N MET A 65 2.80 -12.70 1.80
CA MET A 65 2.99 -13.98 2.51
C MET A 65 4.27 -14.01 3.35
N GLU A 66 5.35 -13.42 2.85
CA GLU A 66 6.61 -13.30 3.58
C GLU A 66 6.46 -12.41 4.82
N THR A 67 5.73 -11.29 4.70
CA THR A 67 5.41 -10.43 5.85
C THR A 67 4.57 -11.16 6.89
N GLU A 68 3.55 -11.92 6.48
CA GLU A 68 2.75 -12.73 7.40
C GLU A 68 3.63 -13.73 8.16
N ALA A 69 4.54 -14.41 7.46
CA ALA A 69 5.47 -15.35 8.08
C ALA A 69 6.36 -14.66 9.14
N GLN A 70 6.91 -13.48 8.84
CA GLN A 70 7.72 -12.69 9.79
C GLN A 70 6.91 -12.24 11.00
N CYS A 71 5.65 -11.86 10.79
CA CYS A 71 4.75 -11.47 11.88
C CYS A 71 4.52 -12.66 12.81
N LEU A 72 4.31 -13.86 12.26
CA LEU A 72 4.15 -15.10 13.04
C LEU A 72 5.44 -15.53 13.75
N GLU A 73 6.60 -15.31 13.16
CA GLU A 73 7.88 -15.51 13.86
C GLU A 73 8.04 -14.56 15.06
N LEU A 74 7.62 -13.30 14.90
CA LEU A 74 7.59 -12.34 16.00
C LEU A 74 6.62 -12.78 17.10
N VAL A 75 5.43 -13.24 16.74
CA VAL A 75 4.46 -13.83 17.69
C VAL A 75 5.09 -14.98 18.48
N ALA A 76 5.80 -15.89 17.81
CA ALA A 76 6.46 -17.02 18.46
C ALA A 76 7.53 -16.55 19.47
N LYS A 77 8.32 -15.52 19.13
CA LYS A 77 9.31 -14.92 20.04
C LYS A 77 8.65 -14.29 21.27
N VAL A 78 7.53 -13.57 21.08
CA VAL A 78 6.79 -13.00 22.21
C VAL A 78 6.21 -14.12 23.08
N ALA A 79 5.58 -15.14 22.48
CA ALA A 79 5.03 -16.27 23.22
C ALA A 79 6.10 -17.03 24.03
N ASP A 80 7.31 -17.20 23.48
CA ASP A 80 8.46 -17.76 24.22
C ASP A 80 8.85 -16.89 25.41
N ALA A 81 8.89 -15.57 25.24
CA ALA A 81 9.17 -14.64 26.34
C ALA A 81 8.11 -14.75 27.45
N TYR A 82 6.83 -14.93 27.10
CA TYR A 82 5.77 -15.19 28.07
C TYR A 82 5.95 -16.55 28.79
N GLY A 83 6.38 -17.58 28.08
CA GLY A 83 6.70 -18.89 28.66
C GLY A 83 7.85 -18.84 29.67
N ARG A 84 8.67 -17.78 29.61
CA ARG A 84 9.89 -17.59 30.40
C ARG A 84 9.88 -16.30 31.23
N LEU A 85 8.70 -15.72 31.51
CA LEU A 85 8.58 -14.45 32.26
C LEU A 85 9.43 -14.43 33.52
N GLN A 86 9.27 -15.44 34.38
CA GLN A 86 10.01 -15.52 35.63
C GLN A 86 11.53 -15.55 35.42
N GLU A 87 12.01 -16.37 34.47
CA GLU A 87 13.44 -16.49 34.17
C GLU A 87 14.02 -15.17 33.63
N LEU A 88 13.28 -14.49 32.75
CA LEU A 88 13.74 -13.30 32.05
C LEU A 88 13.59 -12.01 32.87
N SER A 89 12.76 -12.01 33.92
CA SER A 89 12.55 -10.86 34.81
C SER A 89 13.18 -11.01 36.20
N GLU A 90 13.65 -12.21 36.59
CA GLU A 90 14.16 -12.44 37.95
C GLU A 90 15.37 -11.56 38.29
N GLY A 91 15.29 -10.87 39.43
CA GLY A 91 16.36 -10.00 39.93
C GLY A 91 16.54 -8.71 39.13
N ARG A 92 15.67 -8.42 38.18
CA ARG A 92 15.65 -7.19 37.38
C ARG A 92 14.59 -6.22 37.91
N ASP A 93 14.75 -4.95 37.56
CA ASP A 93 13.80 -3.87 37.84
C ASP A 93 13.71 -2.91 36.63
N LEU A 94 12.79 -1.96 36.71
CA LEU A 94 12.58 -0.95 35.67
C LEU A 94 13.56 0.24 35.72
N SER A 95 14.76 0.09 36.30
CA SER A 95 15.72 1.21 36.45
C SER A 95 16.20 1.83 35.12
N GLU A 96 16.12 1.10 34.01
CA GLU A 96 16.41 1.60 32.66
C GLU A 96 15.24 2.39 32.03
N TYR A 97 14.08 2.40 32.69
CA TYR A 97 12.87 3.08 32.25
C TYR A 97 12.60 4.33 33.10
N ALA A 98 11.92 5.30 32.51
CA ALA A 98 11.49 6.53 33.16
C ALA A 98 9.96 6.57 33.25
N VAL A 99 9.43 7.38 34.17
CA VAL A 99 8.00 7.61 34.35
C VAL A 99 7.68 9.08 34.10
N SER A 100 6.73 9.37 33.21
CA SER A 100 6.28 10.74 32.93
C SER A 100 5.41 11.30 34.07
N ALA A 101 5.12 12.61 34.04
CA ALA A 101 4.24 13.24 35.02
C ALA A 101 2.80 12.67 34.99
N GLU A 102 2.38 12.17 33.83
CA GLU A 102 1.09 11.55 33.56
C GLU A 102 1.08 10.03 33.81
N GLY A 103 2.18 9.47 34.34
CA GLY A 103 2.27 8.07 34.72
C GLY A 103 2.66 7.11 33.59
N VAL A 104 3.09 7.62 32.44
CA VAL A 104 3.57 6.77 31.32
C VAL A 104 4.94 6.21 31.64
N VAL A 105 5.11 4.89 31.55
CA VAL A 105 6.44 4.26 31.64
C VAL A 105 7.04 4.14 30.24
N TYR A 106 8.27 4.62 30.05
CA TYR A 106 8.91 4.66 28.75
C TYR A 106 10.43 4.49 28.82
N ARG A 107 11.06 4.13 27.70
CA ARG A 107 12.53 4.05 27.55
C ARG A 107 13.07 5.41 27.10
N PRO A 108 13.77 6.19 27.95
CA PRO A 108 14.11 7.59 27.65
C PRO A 108 15.10 7.77 26.50
N ASP A 109 16.05 6.85 26.33
CA ASP A 109 17.12 6.99 25.34
C ASP A 109 16.91 6.15 24.06
N ALA A 110 15.71 5.59 23.85
CA ALA A 110 15.43 4.65 22.76
C ALA A 110 15.88 5.16 21.37
N ILE A 111 15.62 6.43 21.06
CA ILE A 111 16.03 7.04 19.78
C ILE A 111 17.57 7.12 19.67
N ALA A 112 18.24 7.56 20.74
CA ALA A 112 19.68 7.77 20.73
C ALA A 112 20.45 6.44 20.70
N SER A 113 19.92 5.40 21.34
CA SER A 113 20.50 4.06 21.35
C SER A 113 20.11 3.21 20.13
N GLY A 114 19.10 3.61 19.36
CA GLY A 114 18.56 2.79 18.27
C GLY A 114 17.90 1.51 18.77
N GLU A 115 17.35 1.55 19.99
CA GLU A 115 16.62 0.44 20.59
C GLU A 115 15.12 0.66 20.47
N PRO A 116 14.29 -0.41 20.47
CA PRO A 116 12.84 -0.27 20.42
C PRO A 116 12.33 0.68 21.50
N ALA A 117 11.38 1.56 21.14
CA ALA A 117 10.71 2.39 22.12
C ALA A 117 9.74 1.54 22.95
N VAL A 118 9.53 1.95 24.20
CA VAL A 118 8.58 1.33 25.12
C VAL A 118 7.62 2.40 25.61
N PHE A 119 6.33 2.04 25.66
CA PHE A 119 5.26 2.86 26.20
C PHE A 119 4.34 1.98 27.03
N VAL A 120 4.13 2.30 28.30
CA VAL A 120 3.05 1.74 29.12
C VAL A 120 2.12 2.88 29.48
N SER A 121 0.85 2.77 29.09
CA SER A 121 -0.15 3.80 29.31
C SER A 121 -0.32 4.15 30.79
N GLY A 122 -0.35 5.44 31.10
CA GLY A 122 -0.68 5.95 32.43
C GLY A 122 -2.14 5.72 32.85
N ALA A 123 -2.99 5.22 31.95
CA ALA A 123 -4.33 4.75 32.31
C ALA A 123 -4.31 3.40 33.06
N VAL A 124 -3.21 2.66 33.01
CA VAL A 124 -3.08 1.35 33.64
C VAL A 124 -2.05 1.42 34.77
N PRO A 125 -2.42 1.14 36.04
CA PRO A 125 -1.47 1.13 37.14
C PRO A 125 -0.40 0.05 36.93
N MET A 126 0.86 0.42 37.12
CA MET A 126 1.97 -0.53 37.08
C MET A 126 1.78 -1.63 38.14
N SER A 127 1.95 -2.88 37.73
CA SER A 127 1.85 -4.06 38.59
C SER A 127 3.05 -4.98 38.37
N PRO A 128 3.34 -5.92 39.29
CA PRO A 128 4.44 -6.88 39.11
C PRO A 128 4.30 -7.73 37.84
N GLU A 129 3.06 -7.99 37.38
CA GLU A 129 2.79 -8.69 36.12
C GLU A 129 3.23 -7.86 34.91
N ILE A 130 2.82 -6.58 34.85
CA ILE A 130 3.20 -5.68 33.76
C ILE A 130 4.71 -5.43 33.76
N GLU A 131 5.32 -5.25 34.93
CA GLU A 131 6.77 -5.10 35.07
C GLU A 131 7.51 -6.32 34.53
N ALA A 132 7.08 -7.54 34.90
CA ALA A 132 7.67 -8.77 34.38
C ALA A 132 7.53 -8.88 32.86
N VAL A 133 6.38 -8.51 32.30
CA VAL A 133 6.16 -8.49 30.83
C VAL A 133 7.07 -7.48 30.15
N VAL A 134 7.16 -6.24 30.65
CA VAL A 134 8.04 -5.21 30.09
C VAL A 134 9.48 -5.72 30.07
N LEU A 135 9.97 -6.28 31.17
CA LEU A 135 11.35 -6.77 31.28
C LEU A 135 11.62 -8.00 30.40
N ALA A 136 10.73 -9.00 30.43
CA ALA A 136 10.92 -10.24 29.70
C ALA A 136 10.84 -10.06 28.19
N THR A 137 9.95 -9.16 27.71
CA THR A 137 9.78 -8.90 26.28
C THR A 137 10.95 -8.13 25.65
N GLU A 138 11.95 -7.69 26.42
CA GLU A 138 13.21 -7.20 25.86
C GLU A 138 13.95 -8.25 25.04
N ALA A 139 13.76 -9.55 25.34
CA ALA A 139 14.29 -10.63 24.52
C ALA A 139 13.76 -10.60 23.06
N VAL A 140 12.68 -9.86 22.81
CA VAL A 140 12.07 -9.69 21.49
C VAL A 140 12.69 -8.53 20.70
N ASP A 141 13.42 -7.62 21.35
CA ASP A 141 14.01 -6.42 20.71
C ASP A 141 14.84 -6.75 19.45
N PRO A 142 15.75 -7.75 19.45
CA PRO A 142 16.48 -8.13 18.24
C PRO A 142 15.57 -8.60 17.10
N GLY A 143 14.44 -9.24 17.43
CA GLY A 143 13.44 -9.67 16.45
C GLY A 143 12.72 -8.51 15.79
N LEU A 144 12.32 -7.49 16.58
CA LEU A 144 11.71 -6.27 16.05
C LEU A 144 12.68 -5.53 15.11
N LYS A 145 13.96 -5.45 15.48
CA LYS A 145 15.00 -4.80 14.68
C LYS A 145 15.26 -5.52 13.38
N SER A 146 15.55 -6.83 13.46
CA SER A 146 15.84 -7.68 12.30
C SER A 146 14.72 -7.63 11.26
N VAL A 147 13.45 -7.68 11.71
CA VAL A 147 12.33 -7.65 10.76
C VAL A 147 12.30 -6.36 9.92
N VAL A 148 12.55 -5.20 10.54
CA VAL A 148 12.55 -3.91 9.83
C VAL A 148 13.82 -3.72 9.00
N GLU A 149 14.97 -4.18 9.49
CA GLU A 149 16.28 -3.96 8.88
C GLU A 149 16.54 -4.88 7.67
N GLU A 150 16.00 -6.10 7.71
CA GLU A 150 16.26 -7.13 6.69
C GLU A 150 15.15 -7.21 5.64
N HIS A 151 13.93 -6.76 5.97
CA HIS A 151 12.78 -6.88 5.08
C HIS A 151 12.27 -5.53 4.60
N LEU A 152 12.66 -5.20 3.36
CA LEU A 152 12.42 -3.93 2.69
C LEU A 152 10.98 -3.38 2.66
N PRO A 153 9.89 -4.19 2.69
CA PRO A 153 8.54 -3.62 2.77
C PRO A 153 8.16 -3.17 4.19
N VAL A 154 8.73 -3.78 5.24
CA VAL A 154 8.37 -3.49 6.62
C VAL A 154 9.07 -2.24 7.10
N VAL A 155 8.30 -1.25 7.55
CA VAL A 155 8.82 0.02 8.05
C VAL A 155 8.74 0.14 9.56
N GLN A 156 7.93 -0.71 10.20
CA GLN A 156 7.71 -0.69 11.63
C GLN A 156 7.25 -2.06 12.11
N ALA A 157 7.75 -2.49 13.25
CA ALA A 157 7.36 -3.71 13.92
C ALA A 157 7.02 -3.38 15.37
N TYR A 158 5.98 -3.99 15.92
CA TYR A 158 5.56 -3.76 17.30
C TYR A 158 4.94 -4.97 17.97
N TYR A 159 4.91 -4.90 19.29
CA TYR A 159 4.09 -5.71 20.18
C TYR A 159 3.21 -4.80 21.03
N ASN A 160 1.92 -5.09 21.07
CA ASN A 160 0.91 -4.43 21.90
C ASN A 160 0.29 -5.44 22.86
N ASP A 161 0.36 -5.22 24.16
CA ASP A 161 -0.23 -6.14 25.14
C ASP A 161 -1.66 -5.75 25.56
N ARG A 162 -2.32 -6.65 26.30
CA ARG A 162 -3.66 -6.43 26.87
C ARG A 162 -3.74 -5.35 27.96
N HIS A 163 -2.59 -4.92 28.50
CA HIS A 163 -2.48 -3.90 29.55
C HIS A 163 -2.06 -2.52 29.01
N SER A 164 -2.20 -2.29 27.70
CA SER A 164 -1.80 -1.03 27.06
C SER A 164 -0.31 -0.71 27.19
N PHE A 165 0.52 -1.75 27.15
CA PHE A 165 1.94 -1.69 26.88
C PHE A 165 2.21 -1.88 25.38
N ASN A 166 3.08 -1.05 24.83
CA ASN A 166 3.60 -1.10 23.48
C ASN A 166 5.13 -1.15 23.50
N ARG A 167 5.70 -2.01 22.66
CA ARG A 167 7.13 -2.09 22.34
C ARG A 167 7.29 -2.03 20.83
N ILE A 168 8.06 -1.06 20.32
CA ILE A 168 7.98 -0.67 18.91
C ILE A 168 9.32 -0.25 18.30
N TYR A 169 9.57 -0.66 17.06
CA TYR A 169 10.77 -0.33 16.30
C TYR A 169 10.41 0.09 14.86
N PRO A 170 11.07 1.09 14.25
CA PRO A 170 12.08 1.98 14.82
C PRO A 170 11.54 2.86 15.96
N PRO A 171 12.39 3.33 16.89
CA PRO A 171 11.96 4.18 17.98
C PRO A 171 11.54 5.58 17.52
N PHE A 172 10.59 6.17 18.25
CA PHE A 172 10.18 7.56 18.18
C PHE A 172 9.83 8.07 19.58
N ASP A 173 9.51 9.36 19.70
CA ASP A 173 9.12 9.96 20.98
C ASP A 173 7.67 9.57 21.33
N VAL A 174 7.54 8.51 22.13
CA VAL A 174 6.25 7.97 22.55
C VAL A 174 5.42 8.95 23.38
N LEU A 175 6.05 9.88 24.10
CA LEU A 175 5.33 10.85 24.93
C LEU A 175 4.65 11.93 24.07
N ILE A 176 5.22 12.23 22.90
CA ILE A 176 4.61 13.13 21.92
C ILE A 176 3.57 12.38 21.08
N GLN A 177 3.87 11.13 20.71
CA GLN A 177 3.08 10.40 19.71
C GLN A 177 1.82 9.75 20.28
N TYR A 178 1.88 9.24 21.52
CA TYR A 178 0.78 8.53 22.17
C TYR A 178 0.15 9.36 23.29
N PRO A 179 -1.20 9.44 23.35
CA PRO A 179 -1.87 9.98 24.51
C PRO A 179 -1.48 9.20 25.78
N ALA A 180 -1.16 9.91 26.87
CA ALA A 180 -0.75 9.26 28.12
C ALA A 180 -1.78 8.24 28.65
N GLY A 181 -3.07 8.45 28.41
CA GLY A 181 -4.16 7.56 28.80
C GLY A 181 -4.68 6.65 27.68
N MET A 182 -3.88 6.37 26.65
CA MET A 182 -4.28 5.51 25.53
C MET A 182 -4.64 4.10 26.02
N ILE A 183 -5.80 3.58 25.59
CA ILE A 183 -6.21 2.20 25.83
C ILE A 183 -5.99 1.43 24.54
N ILE A 184 -4.84 0.77 24.43
CA ILE A 184 -4.40 0.11 23.18
C ILE A 184 -5.41 -0.93 22.67
N PRO A 185 -6.05 -1.75 23.52
CA PRO A 185 -7.06 -2.71 23.06
C PRO A 185 -8.26 -2.11 22.32
N ASP A 186 -8.53 -0.81 22.43
CA ASP A 186 -9.65 -0.14 21.76
C ASP A 186 -9.34 0.22 20.29
N TYR A 187 -8.12 -0.01 19.80
CA TYR A 187 -7.69 0.36 18.44
C TYR A 187 -7.68 -0.84 17.47
N ASN A 188 -7.86 -0.56 16.18
CA ASN A 188 -8.04 -1.58 15.14
C ASN A 188 -6.86 -2.55 15.00
N PHE A 189 -5.63 -2.07 15.20
CA PHE A 189 -4.41 -2.86 15.21
C PHE A 189 -4.29 -3.80 16.42
N TYR A 190 -5.25 -3.76 17.35
CA TYR A 190 -5.41 -4.72 18.43
C TYR A 190 -6.70 -5.53 18.28
N TYR A 191 -7.88 -4.88 18.32
CA TYR A 191 -9.14 -5.62 18.43
C TYR A 191 -9.44 -6.50 17.20
N LEU A 192 -8.91 -6.18 16.01
CA LEU A 192 -9.09 -7.03 14.83
C LEU A 192 -8.44 -8.41 14.98
N ALA A 193 -7.45 -8.55 15.87
CA ALA A 193 -6.80 -9.81 16.18
C ALA A 193 -7.38 -10.51 17.42
N ASP A 194 -8.34 -9.90 18.12
CA ASP A 194 -8.92 -10.49 19.33
C ASP A 194 -9.80 -11.72 19.03
N ALA A 195 -10.15 -12.50 20.06
CA ALA A 195 -10.95 -13.71 19.91
C ALA A 195 -12.36 -13.48 19.33
N ARG A 196 -12.91 -12.27 19.47
CA ARG A 196 -14.25 -11.93 18.98
C ARG A 196 -14.25 -11.64 17.48
N HIS A 197 -13.21 -10.97 16.98
CA HIS A 197 -13.08 -10.60 15.58
C HIS A 197 -12.30 -11.64 14.76
N ASN A 198 -11.38 -12.35 15.40
CA ASN A 198 -10.50 -13.36 14.82
C ASN A 198 -10.55 -14.67 15.64
N PRO A 199 -11.67 -15.40 15.59
CA PRO A 199 -11.84 -16.65 16.34
C PRO A 199 -10.86 -17.75 15.89
N ASP A 200 -10.37 -17.68 14.66
CA ASP A 200 -9.40 -18.62 14.09
C ASP A 200 -7.96 -18.36 14.56
N ARG A 201 -7.73 -17.24 15.27
CA ARG A 201 -6.43 -16.83 15.84
C ARG A 201 -5.31 -16.75 14.78
N THR A 202 -5.63 -16.36 13.55
CA THR A 202 -4.65 -16.27 12.45
C THR A 202 -4.06 -14.86 12.33
N ALA A 203 -3.04 -14.70 11.49
CA ALA A 203 -2.66 -13.36 11.02
C ALA A 203 -3.84 -12.71 10.28
N VAL A 204 -3.98 -11.39 10.42
CA VAL A 204 -5.04 -10.58 9.84
C VAL A 204 -4.40 -9.32 9.25
N TRP A 205 -4.78 -8.99 8.02
CA TRP A 205 -4.44 -7.69 7.45
C TRP A 205 -5.47 -6.64 7.84
N VAL A 206 -4.99 -5.54 8.40
CA VAL A 206 -5.77 -4.31 8.60
C VAL A 206 -5.95 -3.69 7.22
N ASN A 207 -7.01 -4.12 6.54
CA ASN A 207 -7.26 -3.85 5.12
C ASN A 207 -7.61 -2.40 4.79
N GLU A 208 -7.85 -1.58 5.81
CA GLU A 208 -8.16 -0.15 5.68
C GLU A 208 -6.85 0.63 5.74
N PRO A 209 -6.35 1.19 4.63
CA PRO A 209 -5.11 1.95 4.67
C PRO A 209 -5.27 3.15 5.60
N TYR A 210 -4.37 3.29 6.56
CA TYR A 210 -4.34 4.42 7.48
C TYR A 210 -3.05 5.24 7.29
N VAL A 211 -3.03 6.44 7.87
CA VAL A 211 -1.86 7.33 7.75
C VAL A 211 -0.83 6.97 8.80
N ASP A 212 0.41 6.80 8.36
CA ASP A 212 1.56 6.60 9.24
C ASP A 212 1.75 7.81 10.17
N PRO A 213 1.71 7.61 11.50
CA PRO A 213 1.90 8.68 12.46
C PRO A 213 3.28 9.33 12.36
N ALA A 214 4.28 8.61 11.85
CA ALA A 214 5.63 9.13 11.56
C ALA A 214 5.74 9.87 10.22
N GLY A 215 4.63 10.07 9.49
CA GLY A 215 4.56 10.88 8.28
C GLY A 215 5.11 10.21 7.02
N ARG A 216 5.25 8.88 6.99
CA ARG A 216 5.75 8.08 5.85
C ARG A 216 4.67 7.71 4.82
N GLY A 217 3.45 8.23 4.96
CA GLY A 217 2.37 8.07 3.98
C GLY A 217 1.32 7.06 4.40
N TRP A 218 0.64 6.45 3.42
CA TRP A 218 -0.36 5.41 3.67
C TRP A 218 0.33 4.10 4.01
N MET A 219 -0.24 3.34 4.94
CA MET A 219 0.25 2.03 5.34
C MET A 219 -0.88 1.02 5.48
N VAL A 220 -0.50 -0.24 5.42
CA VAL A 220 -1.29 -1.38 5.87
C VAL A 220 -0.51 -2.15 6.90
N SER A 221 -1.21 -2.92 7.72
CA SER A 221 -0.58 -3.70 8.78
C SER A 221 -0.99 -5.15 8.70
N CYS A 222 -0.01 -6.03 8.84
CA CYS A 222 -0.24 -7.42 9.20
C CYS A 222 -0.20 -7.51 10.72
N VAL A 223 -1.31 -7.88 11.35
CA VAL A 223 -1.40 -8.10 12.80
C VAL A 223 -1.65 -9.56 13.11
N ALA A 224 -1.05 -10.09 14.16
CA ALA A 224 -1.23 -11.47 14.56
C ALA A 224 -1.32 -11.58 16.09
N PRO A 225 -2.30 -12.35 16.61
CA PRO A 225 -2.51 -12.45 18.04
C PRO A 225 -1.45 -13.33 18.72
N VAL A 226 -1.03 -12.91 19.91
CA VAL A 226 -0.14 -13.67 20.79
C VAL A 226 -0.97 -14.36 21.86
N TYR A 227 -1.11 -15.67 21.75
CA TYR A 227 -1.81 -16.50 22.74
C TYR A 227 -0.83 -17.29 23.60
N VAL A 228 -1.07 -17.32 24.91
CA VAL A 228 -0.42 -18.21 25.87
C VAL A 228 -1.52 -19.10 26.47
N GLY A 229 -1.58 -20.34 26.03
CA GLY A 229 -2.76 -21.18 26.27
C GLY A 229 -3.99 -20.59 25.56
N ASP A 230 -5.04 -20.31 26.34
CA ASP A 230 -6.29 -19.70 25.83
C ASP A 230 -6.38 -18.18 26.07
N GLN A 231 -5.38 -17.58 26.72
CA GLN A 231 -5.35 -16.15 26.98
C GLN A 231 -4.69 -15.41 25.82
N LEU A 232 -5.36 -14.40 25.29
CA LEU A 232 -4.74 -13.40 24.42
C LEU A 232 -3.90 -12.48 25.31
N GLU A 233 -2.58 -12.54 25.16
CA GLU A 233 -1.66 -11.67 25.90
C GLU A 233 -1.42 -10.35 25.17
N GLY A 234 -1.49 -10.38 23.84
CA GLY A 234 -1.31 -9.19 23.02
C GLY A 234 -1.37 -9.48 21.53
N VAL A 235 -0.89 -8.53 20.74
CA VAL A 235 -0.92 -8.53 19.28
C VAL A 235 0.42 -8.02 18.78
N CYS A 236 1.08 -8.81 17.94
CA CYS A 236 2.21 -8.34 17.14
C CYS A 236 1.69 -7.68 15.88
N GLY A 237 2.38 -6.66 15.38
CA GLY A 237 2.04 -6.05 14.12
C GLY A 237 3.25 -5.58 13.34
N LEU A 238 3.18 -5.73 12.02
CA LEU A 238 4.15 -5.24 11.06
C LEU A 238 3.46 -4.26 10.13
N ASP A 239 4.01 -3.06 10.01
CA ASP A 239 3.48 -2.04 9.13
C ASP A 239 4.31 -1.93 7.86
N ILE A 240 3.59 -1.80 6.74
CA ILE A 240 4.17 -1.64 5.42
C ILE A 240 3.61 -0.38 4.80
N THR A 241 4.48 0.50 4.30
CA THR A 241 4.01 1.65 3.53
C THR A 241 3.59 1.23 2.14
N ILE A 242 2.54 1.87 1.64
CA ILE A 242 2.14 1.75 0.24
C ILE A 242 3.28 2.18 -0.69
N GLU A 243 4.11 3.15 -0.27
CA GLU A 243 5.31 3.54 -1.03
C GLU A 243 6.30 2.40 -1.16
N ALA A 244 6.57 1.65 -0.09
CA ALA A 244 7.48 0.51 -0.14
C ALA A 244 6.97 -0.58 -1.10
N LEU A 245 5.66 -0.88 -1.05
CA LEU A 245 5.01 -1.79 -2.01
C LEU A 245 5.10 -1.28 -3.46
N VAL A 246 4.83 0.01 -3.69
CA VAL A 246 4.92 0.64 -5.02
C VAL A 246 6.33 0.59 -5.59
N ARG A 247 7.34 0.86 -4.75
CA ARG A 247 8.76 0.82 -5.11
C ARG A 247 9.21 -0.59 -5.43
N GLU A 248 8.77 -1.58 -4.65
CA GLU A 248 9.04 -2.99 -4.92
C GLU A 248 8.50 -3.41 -6.29
N LEU A 249 7.30 -2.92 -6.65
CA LEU A 249 6.63 -3.22 -7.91
C LEU A 249 7.12 -2.38 -9.12
N ASP A 250 8.06 -1.45 -8.92
CA ASP A 250 8.56 -0.50 -9.93
C ASP A 250 7.45 0.14 -10.78
N LEU A 251 6.35 0.55 -10.13
CA LEU A 251 5.15 1.01 -10.84
C LEU A 251 5.40 2.29 -11.67
N GLU A 252 6.43 3.06 -11.32
CA GLU A 252 6.70 4.38 -11.91
C GLU A 252 7.45 4.33 -13.24
N LYS A 253 8.35 3.35 -13.45
CA LYS A 253 9.24 3.33 -14.63
C LYS A 253 8.66 2.57 -15.82
N GLU A 254 8.07 1.40 -15.61
CA GLU A 254 7.59 0.50 -16.69
C GLU A 254 6.06 0.33 -16.68
N ASN A 255 5.37 0.80 -15.64
CA ASN A 255 4.07 0.29 -15.18
C ASN A 255 3.02 1.41 -14.99
N ARG A 256 2.99 2.37 -15.92
CA ARG A 256 2.20 3.62 -15.83
C ARG A 256 0.67 3.45 -15.76
N PHE A 257 0.17 2.24 -15.99
CA PHE A 257 -1.26 1.95 -16.13
C PHE A 257 -1.73 0.83 -15.20
N PHE A 258 -1.12 0.71 -14.02
CA PHE A 258 -1.55 -0.22 -12.97
C PHE A 258 -2.25 0.49 -11.80
N LEU A 259 -3.15 -0.23 -11.14
CA LEU A 259 -3.92 0.24 -9.99
C LEU A 259 -4.05 -0.89 -8.98
N LEU A 260 -3.73 -0.61 -7.71
CA LEU A 260 -4.12 -1.45 -6.57
C LEU A 260 -5.42 -0.91 -5.97
N LEU A 261 -6.39 -1.80 -5.79
CA LEU A 261 -7.74 -1.49 -5.34
C LEU A 261 -8.10 -2.35 -4.13
N ALA A 262 -8.51 -1.72 -3.04
CA ALA A 262 -9.05 -2.41 -1.87
C ALA A 262 -10.48 -2.93 -2.13
N GLU A 263 -10.95 -3.84 -1.28
CA GLU A 263 -12.25 -4.51 -1.40
C GLU A 263 -13.44 -3.51 -1.46
N ASP A 264 -13.34 -2.38 -0.76
CA ASP A 264 -14.35 -1.32 -0.72
C ASP A 264 -14.30 -0.37 -1.94
N GLY A 265 -13.40 -0.61 -2.89
CA GLY A 265 -13.16 0.23 -4.05
C GLY A 265 -12.24 1.42 -3.82
N THR A 266 -11.55 1.48 -2.67
CA THR A 266 -10.54 2.49 -2.40
C THR A 266 -9.27 2.19 -3.19
N VAL A 267 -8.80 3.20 -3.92
CA VAL A 267 -7.54 3.17 -4.66
C VAL A 267 -6.39 3.24 -3.67
N VAL A 268 -5.66 2.15 -3.54
CA VAL A 268 -4.52 2.04 -2.63
C VAL A 268 -3.30 2.70 -3.27
N ALA A 269 -2.93 2.27 -4.47
CA ALA A 269 -1.74 2.74 -5.16
C ALA A 269 -1.95 2.80 -6.68
N THR A 270 -1.36 3.79 -7.33
CA THR A 270 -1.33 3.90 -8.79
C THR A 270 -0.29 4.91 -9.24
N GLY A 271 0.15 4.79 -10.50
CA GLY A 271 1.07 5.78 -11.09
C GLY A 271 0.37 7.10 -11.42
N GLU A 272 1.14 8.19 -11.49
CA GLU A 272 0.61 9.55 -11.76
C GLU A 272 -0.24 9.65 -13.03
N ALA A 273 0.10 8.89 -14.06
CA ALA A 273 -0.66 8.87 -15.31
C ALA A 273 -2.10 8.36 -15.10
N MET A 274 -2.30 7.35 -14.26
CA MET A 274 -3.63 6.84 -13.96
C MET A 274 -4.43 7.73 -13.02
N ILE A 275 -3.78 8.49 -12.14
CA ILE A 275 -4.47 9.53 -11.36
C ILE A 275 -5.21 10.49 -12.31
N GLN A 276 -4.52 10.94 -13.37
CA GLN A 276 -5.11 11.85 -14.35
C GLN A 276 -6.25 11.19 -15.15
N VAL A 277 -6.04 9.96 -15.62
CA VAL A 277 -7.07 9.22 -16.38
C VAL A 277 -8.31 8.95 -15.52
N LEU A 278 -8.14 8.54 -14.27
CA LEU A 278 -9.23 8.24 -13.33
C LEU A 278 -9.79 9.50 -12.63
N ARG A 279 -9.28 10.69 -12.97
CA ARG A 279 -9.71 11.97 -12.40
C ARG A 279 -9.65 11.97 -10.87
N LEU A 280 -8.63 11.31 -10.33
CA LEU A 280 -8.38 11.24 -8.88
C LEU A 280 -7.61 12.48 -8.43
N PRO A 281 -7.76 12.91 -7.17
CA PRO A 281 -6.86 13.92 -6.61
C PRO A 281 -5.40 13.44 -6.67
N PRO A 282 -4.41 14.35 -6.82
CA PRO A 282 -3.00 13.98 -6.75
C PRO A 282 -2.69 13.25 -5.44
N LEU A 283 -1.99 12.12 -5.54
CA LEU A 283 -1.41 11.40 -4.41
C LEU A 283 -0.26 12.22 -3.81
N LYS A 284 -0.56 13.34 -3.17
CA LYS A 284 0.43 14.06 -2.38
C LYS A 284 0.57 13.37 -1.03
N ASN A 285 1.80 13.24 -0.56
CA ASN A 285 2.14 12.84 0.81
C ASN A 285 1.41 13.77 1.77
N HIS A 286 0.27 13.34 2.26
CA HIS A 286 -0.36 14.00 3.38
C HIS A 286 0.49 13.63 4.60
N ARG A 287 1.47 14.47 4.91
CA ARG A 287 2.15 14.43 6.21
C ARG A 287 1.12 14.89 7.24
N TYR A 288 0.29 13.98 7.72
CA TYR A 288 -0.44 14.20 8.96
C TYR A 288 0.53 13.84 10.09
N VAL A 289 1.22 14.85 10.62
CA VAL A 289 1.87 14.74 11.93
C VAL A 289 0.77 15.02 12.94
N ASP A 290 -0.20 14.13 13.04
CA ASP A 290 -1.26 14.22 14.04
C ASP A 290 -1.04 13.11 15.07
N THR A 291 -1.13 13.48 16.35
CA THR A 291 -1.22 12.53 17.46
C THR A 291 -2.24 11.44 17.12
N VAL A 292 -1.94 10.17 17.39
CA VAL A 292 -2.87 9.04 17.16
C VAL A 292 -4.07 9.19 18.09
N ARG A 293 -5.04 10.03 17.71
CA ARG A 293 -6.23 10.35 18.50
C ARG A 293 -7.46 9.58 18.00
N SER A 294 -7.40 9.03 16.79
CA SER A 294 -8.45 8.21 16.17
C SER A 294 -7.92 7.55 14.89
N ASP A 295 -8.61 6.52 14.39
CA ASP A 295 -8.34 5.93 13.08
C ASP A 295 -8.54 6.98 11.97
N ILE A 296 -7.45 7.41 11.30
CA ILE A 296 -7.51 8.38 10.19
C ILE A 296 -7.50 7.63 8.86
N PHE A 297 -8.67 7.55 8.23
CA PHE A 297 -8.88 6.84 6.96
C PHE A 297 -8.71 7.74 5.72
N ARG A 298 -8.50 7.09 4.57
CA ARG A 298 -8.44 7.77 3.27
C ARG A 298 -9.79 8.37 2.90
N SER A 299 -9.78 9.66 2.56
CA SER A 299 -10.99 10.36 2.15
C SER A 299 -11.68 9.65 0.98
N GLY A 300 -13.02 9.69 0.95
CA GLY A 300 -13.83 9.04 -0.10
C GLY A 300 -13.53 9.50 -1.54
N HIS A 301 -12.70 10.53 -1.71
CA HIS A 301 -12.24 11.03 -3.01
C HIS A 301 -11.28 10.07 -3.74
N TYR A 302 -10.69 9.10 -3.04
CA TYR A 302 -9.83 8.06 -3.64
C TYR A 302 -10.58 6.74 -3.89
N ASN A 303 -11.90 6.76 -4.06
CA ASN A 303 -12.69 5.54 -4.21
C ASN A 303 -13.40 5.51 -5.57
N LEU A 304 -13.23 4.43 -6.33
CA LEU A 304 -13.80 4.27 -7.67
C LEU A 304 -15.33 4.31 -7.65
N LEU A 305 -15.96 3.78 -6.59
CA LEU A 305 -17.41 3.73 -6.41
C LEU A 305 -18.00 5.10 -6.03
N LYS A 306 -17.17 6.02 -5.52
CA LYS A 306 -17.53 7.39 -5.14
C LYS A 306 -17.04 8.43 -6.14
N ASN A 307 -16.40 8.02 -7.24
CA ASN A 307 -15.87 8.91 -8.28
C ASN A 307 -16.98 9.73 -8.94
N SER A 308 -16.68 10.93 -9.45
CA SER A 308 -17.66 11.80 -10.12
C SER A 308 -18.10 11.29 -11.50
N SER A 309 -17.24 10.56 -12.23
CA SER A 309 -17.59 9.92 -13.52
C SER A 309 -18.45 8.67 -13.31
N ALA A 310 -19.54 8.57 -14.06
CA ALA A 310 -20.44 7.41 -14.02
C ALA A 310 -19.78 6.15 -14.60
N GLU A 311 -18.95 6.35 -15.61
CA GLU A 311 -18.18 5.31 -16.31
C GLU A 311 -17.16 4.68 -15.37
N ILE A 312 -16.41 5.48 -14.61
CA ILE A 312 -15.48 4.99 -13.59
C ILE A 312 -16.22 4.24 -12.48
N ARG A 313 -17.35 4.77 -11.99
CA ARG A 313 -18.16 4.06 -10.98
C ARG A 313 -18.68 2.72 -11.51
N SER A 314 -19.05 2.65 -12.78
CA SER A 314 -19.52 1.41 -13.41
C SER A 314 -18.40 0.39 -13.51
N MET A 315 -17.24 0.79 -14.03
CA MET A 315 -16.04 -0.07 -14.08
C MET A 315 -15.65 -0.53 -12.67
N GLY A 316 -15.67 0.36 -11.68
CA GLY A 316 -15.37 0.02 -10.28
C GLY A 316 -16.27 -1.10 -9.72
N ARG A 317 -17.58 -1.08 -10.03
CA ARG A 317 -18.49 -2.17 -9.63
C ARG A 317 -18.18 -3.48 -10.36
N GLU A 318 -17.82 -3.40 -11.64
CA GLU A 318 -17.54 -4.57 -12.47
C GLU A 318 -16.24 -5.27 -12.04
N VAL A 319 -15.15 -4.52 -11.84
CA VAL A 319 -13.86 -5.08 -11.43
C VAL A 319 -13.90 -5.66 -10.02
N LEU A 320 -14.71 -5.09 -9.12
CA LEU A 320 -14.90 -5.60 -7.76
C LEU A 320 -15.79 -6.86 -7.70
N ALA A 321 -16.48 -7.21 -8.78
CA ALA A 321 -17.30 -8.42 -8.80
C ALA A 321 -16.43 -9.68 -8.59
N PRO A 322 -16.90 -10.66 -7.79
CA PRO A 322 -16.17 -11.91 -7.59
C PRO A 322 -15.85 -12.61 -8.91
N GLY A 323 -14.60 -13.06 -9.08
CA GLY A 323 -14.14 -13.77 -10.28
C GLY A 323 -13.96 -12.91 -11.53
N CYS A 324 -14.14 -11.58 -11.44
CA CYS A 324 -13.87 -10.67 -12.55
C CYS A 324 -12.38 -10.70 -12.92
N SER A 325 -12.09 -11.03 -14.19
CA SER A 325 -10.73 -11.07 -14.74
C SER A 325 -10.49 -9.98 -15.80
N GLN A 326 -11.56 -9.35 -16.28
CA GLN A 326 -11.51 -8.28 -17.26
C GLN A 326 -12.74 -7.38 -17.16
N ALA A 327 -12.57 -6.11 -17.50
CA ALA A 327 -13.63 -5.11 -17.65
C ALA A 327 -13.27 -4.13 -18.78
N GLU A 328 -14.18 -3.21 -19.10
CA GLU A 328 -13.91 -2.11 -20.02
C GLU A 328 -14.18 -0.75 -19.37
N LEU A 329 -13.48 0.28 -19.83
CA LEU A 329 -13.71 1.66 -19.42
C LEU A 329 -13.73 2.56 -20.66
N ASN A 330 -14.86 3.23 -20.88
CA ASN A 330 -14.99 4.21 -21.96
C ASN A 330 -14.89 5.61 -21.35
N LEU A 331 -13.83 6.35 -21.67
CA LEU A 331 -13.57 7.70 -21.16
C LEU A 331 -12.99 8.59 -22.26
N ASP A 332 -13.55 9.79 -22.43
CA ASP A 332 -13.02 10.84 -23.32
C ASP A 332 -12.71 10.32 -24.74
N ASP A 333 -13.69 9.64 -25.34
CA ASP A 333 -13.62 8.99 -26.67
C ASP A 333 -12.53 7.91 -26.80
N ARG A 334 -11.98 7.44 -25.67
CA ARG A 334 -11.06 6.30 -25.61
C ARG A 334 -11.72 5.11 -24.94
N ARG A 335 -11.53 3.95 -25.55
CA ARG A 335 -11.90 2.66 -24.95
C ARG A 335 -10.68 2.06 -24.28
N TRP A 336 -10.85 1.62 -23.05
CA TRP A 336 -9.80 0.98 -22.29
C TRP A 336 -10.20 -0.45 -21.95
N ALA A 337 -9.28 -1.39 -22.21
CA ALA A 337 -9.40 -2.75 -21.68
C ALA A 337 -8.81 -2.80 -20.28
N VAL A 338 -9.48 -3.42 -19.32
CA VAL A 338 -9.01 -3.52 -17.94
C VAL A 338 -8.82 -4.99 -17.64
N HIS A 339 -7.60 -5.40 -17.27
CA HIS A 339 -7.33 -6.76 -16.79
C HIS A 339 -7.23 -6.76 -15.28
N VAL A 340 -7.79 -7.77 -14.63
CA VAL A 340 -7.94 -7.84 -13.17
C VAL A 340 -7.26 -9.10 -12.64
N ARG A 341 -6.52 -8.96 -11.54
CA ARG A 341 -6.00 -10.06 -10.72
C ARG A 341 -6.31 -9.84 -9.26
N ASP A 342 -6.66 -10.93 -8.58
CA ASP A 342 -6.91 -10.94 -7.15
C ASP A 342 -5.58 -11.04 -6.39
N ILE A 343 -5.46 -10.25 -5.33
CA ILE A 343 -4.44 -10.35 -4.30
C ILE A 343 -5.18 -10.85 -3.05
N ARG A 344 -5.19 -12.17 -2.88
CA ARG A 344 -6.13 -12.90 -2.03
C ARG A 344 -5.95 -12.57 -0.55
N HIS A 345 -4.70 -12.56 -0.06
CA HIS A 345 -4.41 -12.30 1.36
C HIS A 345 -4.87 -10.90 1.81
N LEU A 346 -4.76 -9.91 0.93
CA LEU A 346 -5.22 -8.53 1.19
C LEU A 346 -6.70 -8.30 0.84
N ARG A 347 -7.35 -9.25 0.15
CA ARG A 347 -8.65 -9.04 -0.54
C ARG A 347 -8.62 -7.84 -1.49
N TRP A 348 -7.48 -7.59 -2.11
CA TRP A 348 -7.28 -6.51 -3.06
C TRP A 348 -7.37 -7.01 -4.49
N LYS A 349 -7.45 -6.05 -5.41
CA LYS A 349 -7.35 -6.29 -6.84
C LYS A 349 -6.22 -5.46 -7.43
N MET A 350 -5.41 -6.08 -8.29
CA MET A 350 -4.47 -5.40 -9.17
C MET A 350 -5.07 -5.30 -10.56
N LEU A 351 -5.13 -4.09 -11.10
CA LEU A 351 -5.71 -3.81 -12.40
C LEU A 351 -4.64 -3.30 -13.36
N ALA A 352 -4.68 -3.73 -14.62
CA ALA A 352 -3.86 -3.20 -15.70
C ALA A 352 -4.74 -2.61 -16.82
N PHE A 353 -4.46 -1.38 -17.24
CA PHE A 353 -5.26 -0.66 -18.23
C PHE A 353 -4.59 -0.67 -19.62
N SER A 354 -5.23 -1.37 -20.56
CA SER A 354 -5.38 -1.32 -22.03
C SER A 354 -5.81 0.00 -22.68
N VAL A 355 -5.16 0.59 -23.68
CA VAL A 355 -5.95 1.40 -24.66
C VAL A 355 -6.36 0.42 -25.76
N MET A 356 -7.61 0.45 -26.19
CA MET A 356 -8.08 -0.33 -27.33
C MET A 356 -7.96 0.54 -28.59
N GLU A 357 -7.41 -0.03 -29.67
CA GLU A 357 -7.32 0.64 -30.98
C GLU A 357 -8.68 0.84 -31.64
#